data_AF-A0A348VT06-F1
#
_entry.id   AF-A0A348VT06-F1
#
_cell.length_a   1.000
_cell.length_b   1.000
_cell.length_c   1.000
_cell.angle_alpha   90.00
_cell.angle_beta   90.00
_cell.angle_gamma   90.00
#
_symmetry.space_group_name_H-M   'P 1'
#
loop_
_entity.id
_entity.type
_entity.pdbx_description
1 polymer ?
#
loop_
_entity_poly.entity_id
_entity_poly.type
_entity_poly.pdbx_seq_one_letter_code
_entity_poly.pdbx_strand_id
1 'polypeptide(L)'
;MNRSDQNRQDVVKSAIIAKATLQRQDGRIEFVIVFQNSTRQEFFWVLRAKKARSPRRAWKMVNYYNRDFTMGQAPYNDFGSFVRYYAERNHAEVLNVQVFQARRLAGMRGKLAYESIFTDWTPQAELDQMTFVRCDKVTRRMLHRAY
;
A
#
# COMPACT_ATOMS: atom_id res chain seq x y z
N MET A 1 -15.80 -18.41 -3.79
CA MET A 1 -14.48 -17.79 -3.53
C MET A 1 -14.65 -16.88 -2.33
N ASN A 2 -13.81 -17.01 -1.29
CA ASN A 2 -14.00 -16.23 -0.06
C ASN A 2 -13.70 -14.74 -0.35
N ARG A 3 -14.46 -13.80 0.25
CA ARG A 3 -14.40 -12.37 -0.08
C ARG A 3 -13.02 -11.75 0.22
N SER A 4 -12.32 -12.29 1.20
CA SER A 4 -10.92 -11.99 1.53
C SER A 4 -9.93 -12.33 0.40
N ASP A 5 -10.16 -13.41 -0.35
CA ASP A 5 -9.31 -13.78 -1.48
C ASP A 5 -9.54 -12.86 -2.69
N GLN A 6 -10.79 -12.42 -2.90
CA GLN A 6 -11.14 -11.43 -3.92
C GLN A 6 -10.45 -10.09 -3.64
N ASN A 7 -10.55 -9.61 -2.40
CA ASN A 7 -9.90 -8.38 -1.95
C ASN A 7 -8.38 -8.39 -2.18
N ARG A 8 -7.72 -9.50 -1.86
CA ARG A 8 -6.27 -9.66 -2.11
C ARG A 8 -5.94 -9.62 -3.60
N GLN A 9 -6.76 -10.24 -4.45
CA GLN A 9 -6.54 -10.20 -5.89
C GLN A 9 -6.65 -8.78 -6.44
N ASP A 10 -7.59 -7.98 -5.94
CA ASP A 10 -7.81 -6.61 -6.43
C ASP A 10 -6.65 -5.68 -6.04
N VAL A 11 -6.12 -5.85 -4.81
CA VAL A 11 -4.87 -5.19 -4.38
C VAL A 11 -3.71 -5.59 -5.29
N VAL A 12 -3.51 -6.89 -5.49
CA VAL A 12 -2.42 -7.47 -6.29
C VAL A 12 -2.60 -7.25 -7.80
N LYS A 13 -3.73 -6.71 -8.28
CA LYS A 13 -3.88 -6.28 -9.68
C LYS A 13 -3.60 -4.78 -9.87
N SER A 14 -3.74 -3.98 -8.82
CA SER A 14 -3.58 -2.53 -8.90
C SER A 14 -2.15 -2.08 -9.27
N ALA A 15 -1.98 -0.80 -9.60
CA ALA A 15 -0.68 -0.27 -9.97
C ALA A 15 0.34 -0.40 -8.81
N ILE A 16 1.61 -0.58 -9.14
CA ILE A 16 2.68 -0.60 -8.15
C ILE A 16 3.13 0.85 -7.92
N ILE A 17 3.12 1.31 -6.67
CA ILE A 17 3.57 2.67 -6.32
C ILE A 17 5.00 2.69 -5.79
N ALA A 18 5.45 1.58 -5.19
CA ALA A 18 6.83 1.36 -4.79
C ALA A 18 7.19 -0.13 -4.88
N LYS A 19 8.43 -0.43 -5.24
CA LYS A 19 8.97 -1.78 -5.38
C LYS A 19 10.43 -1.81 -4.93
N ALA A 20 10.78 -2.81 -4.14
CA ALA A 20 12.15 -3.22 -3.93
C ALA A 20 12.35 -4.65 -4.38
N THR A 21 13.56 -4.96 -4.82
CA THR A 21 14.00 -6.31 -5.19
C THR A 21 15.14 -6.70 -4.28
N LEU A 22 15.01 -7.85 -3.63
CA LEU A 22 15.97 -8.38 -2.69
C LEU A 22 16.38 -9.78 -3.11
N GLN A 23 17.61 -10.15 -2.78
CA GLN A 23 18.14 -11.50 -2.95
C GLN A 23 18.52 -12.08 -1.58
N ARG A 24 17.89 -13.17 -1.20
CA ARG A 24 18.22 -13.95 0.00
C ARG A 24 19.59 -14.62 -0.18
N GLN A 25 20.26 -14.96 0.92
CA GLN A 25 21.49 -15.77 0.89
C GLN A 25 21.34 -17.11 0.15
N ASP A 26 20.15 -17.71 0.15
CA ASP A 26 19.84 -18.94 -0.59
C ASP A 26 19.60 -18.72 -2.10
N GLY A 27 19.84 -17.49 -2.60
CA GLY A 27 19.66 -17.09 -3.99
C GLY A 27 18.21 -16.81 -4.39
N ARG A 28 17.23 -16.94 -3.48
CA ARG A 28 15.83 -16.64 -3.79
C ARG A 28 15.62 -15.13 -3.94
N ILE A 29 14.74 -14.77 -4.87
CA ILE A 29 14.37 -13.37 -5.09
C ILE A 29 13.05 -13.05 -4.40
N GLU A 30 13.06 -11.97 -3.64
CA GLU A 30 11.89 -11.39 -3.00
C GLU A 30 11.64 -9.99 -3.52
N PHE A 31 10.37 -9.63 -3.64
CA PHE A 31 9.91 -8.31 -3.95
C PHE A 31 9.14 -7.77 -2.76
N VAL A 32 9.55 -6.60 -2.27
CA VAL A 32 8.75 -5.82 -1.32
C VAL A 32 8.00 -4.78 -2.14
N ILE A 33 6.68 -4.79 -2.07
CA ILE A 33 5.82 -4.00 -2.96
C ILE A 33 4.79 -3.23 -2.16
N VAL A 34 4.57 -1.99 -2.58
CA VAL A 34 3.41 -1.21 -2.19
C VAL A 34 2.53 -1.04 -3.41
N PHE A 35 1.28 -1.48 -3.28
CA PHE A 35 0.27 -1.37 -4.31
C PHE A 35 -0.56 -0.10 -4.12
N GLN A 36 -1.06 0.46 -5.22
CA GLN A 36 -1.88 1.66 -5.22
C GLN A 36 -3.20 1.42 -4.49
N ASN A 37 -3.86 0.31 -4.81
CA ASN A 37 -5.03 -0.11 -4.07
C ASN A 37 -4.49 -0.96 -2.93
N SER A 38 -4.08 -0.34 -1.84
CA SER A 38 -4.11 -1.01 -0.55
C SER A 38 -5.48 -0.76 0.08
N THR A 39 -5.80 -1.46 1.16
CA THR A 39 -6.87 -0.99 2.06
C THR A 39 -6.54 0.41 2.58
N ARG A 40 -7.38 1.00 3.44
CA ARG A 40 -7.09 2.27 4.09
C ARG A 40 -5.73 2.32 4.84
N GLN A 41 -5.06 1.19 5.08
CA GLN A 41 -3.69 1.09 5.60
C GLN A 41 -2.63 0.77 4.54
N GLU A 42 -1.41 1.30 4.70
CA GLU A 42 -0.23 0.98 3.89
C GLU A 42 0.29 -0.42 4.23
N PHE A 43 0.30 -1.30 3.23
CA PHE A 43 0.87 -2.65 3.35
C PHE A 43 2.14 -2.79 2.53
N PHE A 44 3.15 -3.40 3.15
CA PHE A 44 4.33 -3.91 2.46
C PHE A 44 4.11 -5.38 2.11
N TRP A 45 3.83 -5.63 0.84
CA TRP A 45 3.61 -6.98 0.31
C TRP A 45 4.96 -7.60 -0.03
N VAL A 46 5.23 -8.77 0.55
CA VAL A 46 6.42 -9.57 0.24
C VAL A 46 6.02 -10.71 -0.66
N LEU A 47 6.53 -10.70 -1.89
CA LEU A 47 6.29 -11.74 -2.87
C LEU A 47 7.61 -12.38 -3.30
N ARG A 48 7.65 -13.71 -3.41
CA ARG A 48 8.80 -14.44 -3.95
C ARG A 48 8.66 -14.65 -5.45
N ALA A 49 9.80 -14.73 -6.13
CA ALA A 49 9.87 -15.14 -7.53
C ALA A 49 11.11 -15.99 -7.81
N LYS A 50 11.08 -16.71 -8.93
CA LYS A 50 12.22 -17.53 -9.37
C LYS A 50 13.41 -16.67 -9.84
N LYS A 51 13.16 -15.49 -10.41
CA LYS A 51 14.17 -14.58 -10.96
C LYS A 51 13.76 -13.12 -10.76
N ALA A 52 14.71 -12.19 -10.74
CA ALA A 52 14.47 -10.74 -10.61
C ALA A 52 13.59 -10.15 -11.72
N ARG A 53 13.64 -10.75 -12.92
CA ARG A 53 12.84 -10.34 -14.09
C ARG A 53 11.57 -11.17 -14.28
N SER A 54 11.18 -11.99 -13.31
CA SER A 54 9.95 -12.79 -13.42
C SER A 54 8.72 -11.89 -13.57
N PRO A 55 7.76 -12.23 -14.44
CA PRO A 55 6.53 -11.47 -14.61
C PRO A 55 5.65 -11.57 -13.36
N ARG A 56 4.83 -10.54 -13.10
CA ARG A 56 3.97 -10.43 -11.90
C ARG A 56 3.11 -11.66 -11.62
N ARG A 57 2.54 -12.29 -12.66
CA ARG A 57 1.72 -13.52 -12.54
C ARG A 57 2.47 -14.72 -11.95
N ALA A 58 3.80 -14.72 -12.03
CA ALA A 58 4.65 -15.79 -11.50
C ALA A 58 5.08 -15.54 -10.05
N TRP A 59 4.77 -14.37 -9.49
CA TRP A 59 5.10 -14.05 -8.11
C TRP A 59 4.17 -14.81 -7.18
N LYS A 60 4.70 -15.27 -6.05
CA LYS A 60 3.94 -15.98 -5.03
C LYS A 60 4.00 -15.18 -3.76
N MET A 61 2.84 -14.99 -3.13
CA MET A 61 2.77 -14.30 -1.85
C MET A 61 3.56 -15.08 -0.80
N VAL A 62 4.37 -14.37 -0.02
CA VAL A 62 5.11 -14.93 1.13
C VAL A 62 4.53 -14.39 2.41
N ASN A 63 4.51 -13.06 2.55
CA ASN A 63 4.04 -12.37 3.75
C ASN A 63 3.60 -10.94 3.42
N TYR A 64 2.86 -10.30 4.31
CA TYR A 64 2.58 -8.87 4.25
C TYR A 64 2.84 -8.26 5.62
N TYR A 65 3.30 -7.01 5.63
CA TYR A 65 3.50 -6.25 6.86
C TYR A 65 2.61 -5.03 6.82
N ASN A 66 1.86 -4.82 7.90
CA ASN A 66 1.15 -3.58 8.11
C ASN A 66 2.15 -2.52 8.58
N ARG A 67 2.08 -1.34 7.98
CA ARG A 67 2.73 -0.17 8.54
C ARG A 67 1.83 0.41 9.61
N ASP A 68 1.94 -0.13 10.83
CA ASP A 68 1.18 0.38 11.95
C ASP A 68 1.79 1.71 12.44
N PHE A 69 1.13 2.82 12.08
CA PHE A 69 1.51 4.15 12.54
C PHE A 69 1.08 4.44 13.97
N THR A 70 0.29 3.56 14.61
CA THR A 70 -0.18 3.78 16.00
C THR A 70 0.88 3.41 17.04
N MET A 71 1.92 2.67 16.65
CA MET A 71 3.03 2.31 17.54
C MET A 71 4.16 3.33 17.35
N GLY A 72 4.30 4.26 18.31
CA GLY A 72 5.26 5.37 18.28
C GLY A 72 6.75 5.02 18.22
N GLN A 73 7.12 3.78 17.94
CA GLN A 73 8.51 3.29 17.79
C GLN A 73 8.63 2.21 16.70
N ALA A 74 8.00 2.40 15.54
CA ALA A 74 8.31 1.54 14.40
C ALA A 74 9.80 1.70 14.01
N PRO A 75 10.55 0.61 13.76
CA PRO A 75 11.97 0.70 13.39
C PRO A 75 12.20 1.29 11.97
N TYR A 76 11.13 1.68 11.28
CA TYR A 76 11.14 2.23 9.93
C TYR A 76 10.07 3.32 9.77
N ASN A 77 10.43 4.38 9.05
CA ASN A 77 9.62 5.60 8.88
C ASN A 77 9.25 5.90 7.43
N ASP A 78 9.66 5.06 6.49
CA ASP A 78 9.35 5.14 5.07
C ASP A 78 9.59 3.77 4.40
N PHE A 79 9.27 3.69 3.11
CA PHE A 79 9.46 2.46 2.34
C PHE A 79 10.92 2.00 2.28
N GLY A 80 11.88 2.93 2.14
CA GLY A 80 13.30 2.60 2.03
C GLY A 80 13.87 2.04 3.33
N SER A 81 13.53 2.65 4.46
CA SER A 81 13.89 2.18 5.80
C SER A 81 13.24 0.84 6.13
N PHE A 82 11.99 0.61 5.72
CA PHE A 82 11.36 -0.71 5.83
C PHE A 82 12.14 -1.77 5.04
N VAL A 83 12.52 -1.46 3.79
CA VAL A 83 13.27 -2.40 2.94
C VAL A 83 14.61 -2.77 3.56
N ARG A 84 15.35 -1.79 4.11
CA ARG A 84 16.62 -2.08 4.81
C ARG A 84 16.41 -2.95 6.04
N TYR A 85 15.48 -2.56 6.92
CA TYR A 85 15.14 -3.35 8.11
C TYR A 85 14.71 -4.77 7.75
N TYR A 86 13.88 -4.92 6.72
CA TYR A 86 13.46 -6.22 6.22
C TYR A 86 14.65 -7.03 5.71
N ALA A 87 15.53 -6.42 4.92
CA ALA A 87 16.72 -7.06 4.37
C ALA A 87 17.69 -7.56 5.45
N GLU A 88 17.97 -6.72 6.45
CA GLU A 88 18.84 -7.05 7.59
C GLU A 88 18.29 -8.24 8.38
N ARG A 89 17.01 -8.17 8.79
CA ARG A 89 16.35 -9.23 9.56
C ARG A 89 16.29 -10.57 8.82
N ASN A 90 16.29 -10.51 7.48
CA ASN A 90 16.14 -11.67 6.62
C ASN A 90 17.44 -12.12 5.97
N HIS A 91 18.58 -11.51 6.30
CA HIS A 91 19.85 -11.79 5.63
C HIS A 91 19.71 -11.75 4.10
N ALA A 92 19.15 -10.65 3.60
CA ALA A 92 18.95 -10.40 2.18
C ALA A 92 19.78 -9.21 1.72
N GLU A 93 20.24 -9.25 0.47
CA GLU A 93 20.86 -8.13 -0.22
C GLU A 93 19.79 -7.33 -0.96
N VAL A 94 19.83 -6.00 -0.85
CA VAL A 94 18.92 -5.11 -1.58
C VAL A 94 19.51 -4.83 -2.95
N LEU A 95 18.90 -5.40 -4.00
CA LEU A 95 19.36 -5.24 -5.37
C LEU A 95 18.87 -3.93 -6.02
N ASN A 96 17.65 -3.52 -5.72
CA ASN A 96 17.04 -2.33 -6.31
C ASN A 96 15.89 -1.82 -5.45
N VAL A 97 15.74 -0.49 -5.36
CA VAL A 97 14.61 0.18 -4.70
C VAL A 97 14.09 1.26 -5.62
N GLN A 98 12.80 1.21 -5.94
CA GLN A 98 12.14 2.13 -6.84
C GLN A 98 10.84 2.63 -6.22
N VAL A 99 10.67 3.95 -6.20
CA VAL A 99 9.42 4.62 -5.82
C VAL A 99 8.88 5.31 -7.05
N PHE A 100 7.82 4.76 -7.64
CA PHE A 100 7.23 5.26 -8.88
C PHE A 100 6.31 6.46 -8.63
N GLN A 101 5.62 6.48 -7.49
CA GLN A 101 4.63 7.51 -7.16
C GLN A 101 4.87 8.07 -5.75
N ALA A 102 5.96 8.83 -5.57
CA ALA A 102 6.37 9.35 -4.27
C ALA A 102 5.30 10.19 -3.56
N ARG A 103 4.59 11.07 -4.30
CA ARG A 103 3.49 11.88 -3.75
C ARG A 103 2.35 11.02 -3.20
N ARG A 104 1.99 9.97 -3.93
CA ARG A 104 0.91 9.05 -3.50
C ARG A 104 1.35 8.22 -2.31
N LEU A 105 2.58 7.70 -2.30
CA LEU A 105 3.17 7.01 -1.16
C LEU A 105 3.17 7.89 0.10
N ALA A 106 3.55 9.17 -0.02
CA ALA A 106 3.48 10.13 1.08
C ALA A 106 2.03 10.40 1.54
N GLY A 107 1.09 10.51 0.60
CA GLY A 107 -0.33 10.75 0.90
C GLY A 107 -1.05 9.61 1.61
N MET A 108 -0.57 8.37 1.48
CA MET A 108 -1.12 7.23 2.23
C MET A 108 -0.87 7.33 3.75
N ARG A 109 0.10 8.14 4.18
CA ARG A 109 0.39 8.37 5.62
C ARG A 109 -0.77 9.07 6.36
N GLY A 110 -1.68 9.74 5.64
CA GLY A 110 -2.74 10.56 6.24
C GLY A 110 -4.10 9.87 6.45
N LYS A 111 -4.33 8.66 5.91
CA LYS A 111 -5.63 7.96 5.99
C LYS A 111 -5.64 6.94 7.13
N LEU A 112 -5.65 7.41 8.38
CA LEU A 112 -5.73 6.57 9.57
C LEU A 112 -7.18 6.40 10.01
N ALA A 113 -7.93 5.48 9.37
CA ALA A 113 -9.13 4.91 9.97
C ALA A 113 -9.44 3.54 9.35
N TYR A 114 -9.71 2.57 10.23
CA TYR A 114 -9.83 1.12 10.03
C TYR A 114 -10.49 0.64 8.72
N GLU A 115 -9.89 -0.43 8.14
CA GLU A 115 -10.54 -1.56 7.47
C GLU A 115 -9.44 -2.52 6.97
N SER A 116 -9.44 -3.75 7.46
CA SER A 116 -8.40 -4.77 7.24
C SER A 116 -8.63 -5.53 5.93
N ILE A 117 -7.59 -6.13 5.31
CA ILE A 117 -7.77 -7.07 4.17
C ILE A 117 -8.59 -8.31 4.54
N PHE A 118 -8.79 -8.54 5.84
CA PHE A 118 -9.51 -9.67 6.42
C PHE A 118 -10.98 -9.39 6.70
N THR A 119 -11.38 -8.12 6.68
CA THR A 119 -12.78 -7.70 6.78
C THR A 119 -13.29 -7.31 5.39
N ASP A 120 -14.61 -7.30 5.22
CA ASP A 120 -15.21 -6.70 4.04
C ASP A 120 -14.84 -5.21 4.02
N TRP A 121 -14.09 -4.78 3.01
CA TRP A 121 -13.72 -3.38 2.81
C TRP A 121 -14.19 -2.93 1.43
N THR A 122 -14.63 -1.67 1.36
CA THR A 122 -15.02 -1.07 0.08
C THR A 122 -13.75 -0.61 -0.63
N PRO A 123 -13.49 -1.05 -1.88
CA PRO A 123 -12.35 -0.58 -2.66
C PRO A 123 -12.21 0.94 -2.61
N GLN A 124 -10.98 1.45 -2.43
CA GLN A 124 -10.75 2.90 -2.35
C GLN A 124 -11.29 3.64 -3.59
N ALA A 125 -11.29 3.01 -4.76
CA ALA A 125 -11.87 3.58 -5.98
C ALA A 125 -13.39 3.79 -5.89
N GLU A 126 -14.12 2.93 -5.17
CA GLU A 126 -15.55 3.07 -4.90
C GLU A 126 -15.81 4.09 -3.78
N LEU A 127 -14.94 4.13 -2.76
CA LEU A 127 -14.98 5.18 -1.73
C LEU A 127 -14.72 6.57 -2.30
N ASP A 128 -13.75 6.70 -3.19
CA ASP A 128 -13.44 7.96 -3.87
C ASP A 128 -14.68 8.38 -4.68
N GLN A 129 -15.33 7.47 -5.42
CA GLN A 129 -16.59 7.74 -6.11
C GLN A 129 -17.72 8.16 -5.15
N MET A 130 -17.87 7.51 -3.99
CA MET A 130 -18.85 7.89 -2.97
C MET A 130 -18.58 9.27 -2.34
N THR A 131 -17.32 9.63 -2.09
CA THR A 131 -16.97 10.96 -1.57
C THR A 131 -17.18 12.09 -2.59
N PHE A 132 -17.14 11.78 -3.89
CA PHE A 132 -17.45 12.76 -4.95
C PHE A 132 -18.95 12.92 -5.21
N VAL A 133 -19.82 12.16 -4.54
CA VAL A 133 -21.26 12.42 -4.55
C VAL A 133 -21.60 13.47 -3.48
N ARG A 134 -21.66 14.73 -3.94
CA ARG A 134 -22.27 15.92 -3.32
C ARG A 134 -21.58 16.53 -2.09
N CYS A 135 -20.68 17.48 -2.38
CA CYS A 135 -20.76 18.79 -1.73
C CYS A 135 -21.18 19.82 -2.79
N ASP A 136 -22.42 19.70 -3.29
CA ASP A 136 -23.01 20.71 -4.14
C ASP A 136 -23.37 21.93 -3.28
N LYS A 137 -22.57 22.99 -3.41
CA LYS A 137 -22.91 24.41 -3.15
C LYS A 137 -23.66 24.70 -1.85
N VAL A 138 -22.94 24.74 -0.73
CA VAL A 138 -23.22 25.78 0.28
C VAL A 138 -22.39 27.00 -0.09
N THR A 139 -22.93 27.86 -0.93
CA THR A 139 -22.33 29.17 -1.21
C THR A 139 -23.37 30.27 -1.08
N ARG A 140 -23.31 30.93 0.08
CA ARG A 140 -23.73 32.32 0.38
C ARG A 140 -25.14 32.75 0.00
N ARG A 141 -26.03 32.77 0.99
CA ARG A 141 -26.93 33.91 1.23
C ARG A 141 -27.16 34.06 2.73
N MET A 142 -26.28 34.80 3.39
CA MET A 142 -26.63 35.56 4.59
C MET A 142 -26.20 37.01 4.37
N LEU A 143 -27.14 37.90 4.66
CA LEU A 143 -26.97 39.28 5.12
C LEU A 143 -26.46 40.33 4.13
N HIS A 144 -27.41 41.05 3.54
CA HIS A 144 -27.49 42.53 3.35
C HIS A 144 -28.78 42.74 2.53
N ARG A 145 -29.86 43.38 3.01
CA ARG A 145 -29.99 44.67 3.68
C ARG A 145 -31.23 44.68 4.58
N ALA A 146 -31.04 45.19 5.79
CA ALA A 146 -32.05 46.01 6.47
C ALA A 146 -32.07 47.41 5.84
N TYR A 147 -33.17 48.13 6.08
CA TYR A 147 -33.61 49.44 5.57
C TYR A 147 -34.38 49.38 4.25
#